data_AF-A0A7Y2GYS1-F1
#
_entry.id   AF-A0A7Y2GYS1-F1
#
_cell.length_a   1.000
_cell.length_b   1.000
_cell.length_c   1.000
_cell.angle_alpha   90.00
_cell.angle_beta   90.00
_cell.angle_gamma   90.00
#
_symmetry.space_group_name_H-M   'P 1'
#
loop_
_entity.id
_entity.type
_entity.pdbx_description
1 polymer ?
#
loop_
_entity_poly.entity_id
_entity_poly.type
_entity_poly.pdbx_seq_one_letter_code
_entity_poly.pdbx_strand_id
1 'polypeptide(L)'
;MADIKNLIAEKERMQKEQEKLEKQIQQLQKRAKKELRDKIVKMCQDAGTTVEELFGTKAKRSTRRSTGIPKYIHDGVPYDGRVARGMEEFNKVQVDGKIDDRKALKQKMINPAWLKSNKAAAKQFVRDHKVNLEKY
;
A
#
# COMPACT_ATOMS: atom_id res chain seq x y z
N MET A 1 -32.98 -32.95 19.27
CA MET A 1 -31.52 -33.15 19.09
C MET A 1 -31.13 -33.75 17.72
N ALA A 2 -32.00 -34.53 17.05
CA ALA A 2 -31.72 -35.07 15.71
C ALA A 2 -31.69 -33.97 14.61
N ASP A 3 -32.58 -32.98 14.70
CA ASP A 3 -32.69 -31.92 13.68
C ASP A 3 -31.46 -31.00 13.63
N ILE A 4 -30.85 -30.72 14.79
CA ILE A 4 -29.61 -29.93 14.88
C ILE A 4 -28.45 -30.68 14.21
N LYS A 5 -28.36 -32.01 14.39
CA LYS A 5 -27.33 -32.84 13.74
C LYS A 5 -27.52 -32.89 12.23
N ASN A 6 -28.77 -32.97 11.76
CA ASN A 6 -29.08 -32.96 10.34
C ASN A 6 -28.74 -31.61 9.69
N LEU A 7 -29.06 -30.48 10.35
CA LEU A 7 -28.71 -29.13 9.87
C LEU A 7 -27.20 -28.89 9.83
N ILE A 8 -26.44 -29.42 10.80
CA ILE A 8 -24.96 -29.34 10.80
C ILE A 8 -24.40 -30.14 9.61
N ALA A 9 -24.89 -31.37 9.40
CA ALA A 9 -24.45 -32.20 8.27
C ALA A 9 -24.77 -31.58 6.91
N GLU A 10 -25.93 -30.93 6.78
CA GLU A 10 -26.33 -30.22 5.57
C GLU A 10 -25.47 -28.98 5.31
N LYS A 11 -25.17 -28.20 6.35
CA LYS A 11 -24.23 -27.06 6.27
C LYS A 11 -22.84 -27.49 5.82
N GLU A 12 -22.31 -28.58 6.38
CA GLU A 12 -21.01 -29.12 5.99
C GLU A 12 -20.99 -29.62 4.54
N ARG A 13 -22.09 -30.19 4.05
CA ARG A 13 -22.23 -30.59 2.64
C ARG A 13 -22.22 -29.36 1.72
N MET A 14 -23.04 -28.35 2.03
CA MET A 14 -23.08 -27.11 1.26
C MET A 14 -21.73 -26.38 1.23
N GLN A 15 -21.02 -26.34 2.35
CA GLN A 15 -19.67 -25.75 2.41
C GLN A 15 -18.67 -26.50 1.51
N LYS A 16 -18.68 -27.83 1.52
CA LYS A 16 -17.82 -28.64 0.64
C LYS A 16 -18.16 -28.44 -0.84
N GLU A 17 -19.43 -28.30 -1.18
CA GLU A 17 -19.86 -28.00 -2.55
C GLU A 17 -19.42 -26.59 -2.98
N GLN A 18 -19.54 -25.60 -2.10
CA GLN A 18 -19.10 -24.24 -2.36
C GLN A 18 -17.59 -24.18 -2.61
N GLU A 19 -16.77 -24.82 -1.78
CA GLU A 19 -15.32 -24.90 -2.01
C GLU A 19 -14.96 -25.58 -3.33
N LYS A 20 -15.71 -26.62 -3.73
CA LYS A 20 -15.50 -27.32 -4.99
C LYS A 20 -15.83 -26.43 -6.18
N LEU A 21 -16.95 -25.70 -6.12
CA LEU A 21 -17.35 -24.74 -7.15
C LEU A 21 -16.37 -23.57 -7.25
N GLU A 22 -15.89 -23.04 -6.13
CA GLU A 22 -14.87 -21.98 -6.14
C GLU A 22 -13.57 -22.44 -6.80
N LYS A 23 -13.11 -23.66 -6.52
CA LYS A 23 -11.94 -24.25 -7.20
C LYS A 23 -12.16 -24.39 -8.69
N GLN A 24 -13.36 -24.81 -9.13
CA GLN A 24 -13.70 -24.90 -10.55
C GLN A 24 -13.71 -23.52 -11.22
N ILE A 25 -14.32 -22.52 -10.59
CA ILE A 25 -14.32 -21.13 -11.09
C ILE A 25 -12.90 -20.60 -11.23
N GLN A 26 -12.05 -20.81 -10.22
CA GLN A 26 -10.65 -20.39 -10.29
C GLN A 26 -9.88 -21.08 -11.42
N GLN A 27 -10.12 -22.38 -11.64
CA GLN A 27 -9.51 -23.11 -12.75
C GLN A 27 -9.99 -22.60 -14.12
N LEU A 28 -11.30 -22.37 -14.27
CA LEU A 28 -11.88 -21.81 -15.49
C LEU A 28 -11.33 -20.41 -15.78
N GLN A 29 -11.26 -19.54 -14.77
CA GLN A 29 -10.68 -18.20 -14.91
C GLN A 29 -9.20 -18.26 -15.32
N LYS A 30 -8.42 -19.21 -14.78
CA LYS A 30 -7.02 -19.41 -15.17
C LYS A 30 -6.91 -19.84 -16.64
N ARG A 31 -7.75 -20.78 -17.09
CA ARG A 31 -7.79 -21.23 -18.50
C ARG A 31 -8.19 -20.11 -19.44
N ALA A 32 -9.29 -19.42 -19.14
CA ALA A 32 -9.78 -18.30 -19.95
C ALA A 32 -8.74 -17.16 -20.06
N LYS A 33 -8.05 -16.82 -18.96
CA LYS A 33 -6.98 -15.82 -18.99
C LYS A 33 -5.79 -16.25 -19.86
N LYS A 34 -5.44 -17.54 -19.83
CA LYS A 34 -4.37 -18.08 -20.68
C LYS A 34 -4.76 -18.00 -22.15
N GLU A 35 -5.95 -18.50 -22.50
CA GLU A 35 -6.45 -18.46 -23.88
C GLU A 35 -6.57 -17.04 -24.42
N LEU A 36 -7.07 -16.10 -23.60
CA LEU A 36 -7.13 -14.69 -23.98
C LEU A 36 -5.75 -14.12 -24.26
N ARG A 37 -4.77 -14.44 -23.41
CA ARG A 37 -3.38 -14.01 -23.61
C ARG A 37 -2.80 -14.57 -24.89
N ASP A 38 -3.01 -15.86 -25.15
CA ASP A 38 -2.51 -16.52 -26.36
C ASP A 38 -3.14 -15.91 -27.62
N LYS A 39 -4.44 -15.59 -27.58
CA LYS A 39 -5.13 -14.86 -28.66
C LYS A 39 -4.55 -13.46 -28.88
N ILE A 40 -4.30 -12.70 -27.80
CA ILE A 40 -3.70 -11.36 -27.89
C ILE A 40 -2.31 -11.44 -28.53
N VAL A 41 -1.47 -12.38 -28.09
CA VAL A 41 -0.13 -12.58 -28.66
C VAL A 41 -0.22 -12.91 -30.15
N LYS A 42 -1.12 -13.82 -30.54
CA LYS A 42 -1.32 -14.16 -31.95
C LYS A 42 -1.77 -12.96 -32.78
N MET A 43 -2.75 -12.19 -32.31
CA MET A 43 -3.20 -10.97 -33.00
C MET A 43 -2.07 -9.94 -33.18
N CYS A 44 -1.19 -9.81 -32.18
CA CYS A 44 -0.03 -8.92 -32.31
C CYS A 44 0.95 -9.43 -33.38
N GLN A 45 1.26 -10.74 -33.37
CA GLN A 45 2.12 -11.37 -34.36
C GLN A 45 1.58 -11.25 -35.78
N ASP A 46 0.28 -11.49 -35.98
CA ASP A 46 -0.40 -11.35 -37.28
C ASP A 46 -0.34 -9.90 -37.79
N ALA A 47 -0.34 -8.92 -36.87
CA ALA A 47 -0.18 -7.50 -37.19
C ALA A 47 1.30 -7.05 -37.32
N GLY A 48 2.27 -7.97 -37.20
CA GLY A 48 3.70 -7.67 -37.30
C GLY A 48 4.26 -6.87 -36.12
N THR A 49 3.60 -6.90 -34.96
CA THR A 49 4.03 -6.21 -33.74
C THR A 49 4.12 -7.17 -32.56
N THR A 50 4.70 -6.72 -31.45
CA THR A 50 4.72 -7.48 -30.19
C THR A 50 3.87 -6.81 -29.11
N VAL A 51 3.40 -7.61 -28.15
CA VAL A 51 2.69 -7.08 -26.98
C VAL A 51 3.57 -6.08 -26.20
N GLU A 52 4.88 -6.27 -26.24
CA GLU A 52 5.87 -5.42 -25.59
C GLU A 52 6.06 -4.07 -26.29
N GLU A 53 5.89 -4.03 -27.61
CA GLU A 53 5.86 -2.78 -28.38
C GLU A 53 4.57 -1.99 -28.12
N LEU A 54 3.43 -2.66 -28.04
CA LEU A 54 2.13 -2.00 -27.83
C LEU A 54 1.94 -1.47 -26.40
N PHE A 55 2.42 -2.20 -25.39
CA PHE A 55 2.16 -1.88 -23.97
C PHE A 55 3.43 -1.53 -23.18
N GLY A 56 4.61 -1.55 -23.80
CA GLY A 56 5.89 -1.35 -23.16
C GLY A 56 6.36 -2.57 -22.35
N THR A 57 7.67 -2.72 -22.18
CA THR A 57 8.23 -3.70 -21.24
C THR A 57 7.78 -3.38 -19.82
N LYS A 58 7.25 -4.38 -19.09
CA LYS A 58 6.85 -4.25 -17.67
C LYS A 58 7.92 -3.51 -16.89
N ALA A 59 7.66 -2.25 -16.54
CA ALA A 59 8.50 -1.52 -15.60
C ALA A 59 8.64 -2.37 -14.33
N LYS A 60 9.88 -2.51 -13.82
CA LYS A 60 10.14 -3.17 -12.53
C LYS A 60 9.14 -2.60 -11.53
N ARG A 61 8.27 -3.47 -10.98
CA ARG A 61 7.33 -3.06 -9.92
C ARG A 61 8.14 -2.32 -8.88
N SER A 62 7.85 -1.03 -8.70
CA SER A 62 8.34 -0.28 -7.54
C SER A 62 8.04 -1.16 -6.33
N THR A 63 9.07 -1.52 -5.57
CA THR A 63 8.90 -2.12 -4.26
C THR A 63 7.94 -1.20 -3.51
N ARG A 64 6.80 -1.76 -3.10
CA ARG A 64 5.78 -1.05 -2.33
C ARG A 64 6.52 -0.34 -1.21
N ARG A 65 6.47 1.00 -1.17
CA ARG A 65 7.12 1.78 -0.11
C ARG A 65 6.74 1.12 1.21
N SER A 66 7.73 0.59 1.93
CA SER A 66 7.47 -0.01 3.22
C SER A 66 6.77 1.04 4.07
N THR A 67 5.68 0.66 4.73
CA THR A 67 4.97 1.44 5.74
C THR A 67 5.90 1.66 6.92
N GLY A 68 6.92 2.47 6.72
CA GLY A 68 7.81 2.87 7.79
C GLY A 68 7.12 3.91 8.66
N ILE A 69 7.64 4.09 9.87
CA ILE A 69 7.18 5.08 10.86
C ILE A 69 6.93 6.44 10.15
N PRO A 70 5.73 7.05 10.31
CA PRO A 70 5.41 8.35 9.72
C PRO A 70 6.16 9.50 10.38
N LYS A 71 6.49 10.54 9.60
CA LYS A 71 7.34 11.66 10.02
C LYS A 71 6.64 12.65 10.95
N TYR A 72 5.36 12.93 10.72
CA TYR A 72 4.63 13.97 11.44
C TYR A 72 3.75 13.36 12.53
N ILE A 73 3.45 14.12 13.57
CA ILE A 73 2.58 13.73 14.67
C ILE A 73 1.69 14.90 15.06
N HIS A 74 0.43 14.63 15.38
CA HIS A 74 -0.48 15.59 15.99
C HIS A 74 -1.33 14.84 17.02
N ASP A 75 -1.45 15.39 18.24
CA ASP A 75 -2.18 14.79 19.36
C ASP A 75 -1.87 13.30 19.61
N GLY A 76 -0.59 12.92 19.46
CA GLY A 76 -0.13 11.54 19.64
C GLY A 76 -0.39 10.60 18.44
N VAL A 77 -1.09 11.08 17.41
CA VAL A 77 -1.40 10.30 16.20
C VAL A 77 -0.36 10.57 15.10
N PRO A 78 0.30 9.54 14.55
CA PRO A 78 1.31 9.71 13.52
C PRO A 78 0.70 9.82 12.11
N TYR A 79 1.16 10.81 11.33
CA TYR A 79 0.68 11.08 9.97
C TYR A 79 1.81 11.06 8.94
N ASP A 80 1.51 10.49 7.76
CA ASP A 80 2.38 10.62 6.58
C ASP A 80 2.29 12.05 6.03
N GLY A 81 3.36 12.55 5.42
CA GLY A 81 3.43 13.90 4.87
C GLY A 81 2.40 14.18 3.78
N ARG A 82 1.87 13.14 3.11
CA ARG A 82 0.73 13.32 2.18
C ARG A 82 -0.55 13.67 2.92
N VAL A 83 -0.84 12.96 4.00
CA VAL A 83 -2.06 13.15 4.81
C VAL A 83 -1.96 14.46 5.59
N ALA A 84 -0.82 14.69 6.23
CA ALA A 84 -0.58 15.89 7.03
C ALA A 84 -0.73 17.19 6.21
N ARG A 85 -0.43 17.19 4.90
CA ARG A 85 -0.63 18.36 4.03
C ARG A 85 -2.10 18.73 3.78
N GLY A 86 -3.03 17.79 3.97
CA GLY A 86 -4.47 18.01 3.80
C GLY A 86 -5.21 18.20 5.12
N MET A 87 -4.49 18.30 6.23
CA MET A 87 -5.02 18.40 7.59
C MET A 87 -4.92 19.83 8.09
N GLU A 88 -6.01 20.35 8.67
CA GLU A 88 -6.11 21.75 9.09
C GLU A 88 -5.10 22.11 10.20
N GLU A 89 -4.75 21.12 11.01
CA GLU A 89 -3.85 21.24 12.14
C GLU A 89 -2.42 21.58 11.69
N PHE A 90 -2.03 21.14 10.49
CA PHE A 90 -0.73 21.42 9.89
C PHE A 90 -0.70 22.72 9.07
N ASN A 91 -1.83 23.40 8.86
CA ASN A 91 -1.88 24.67 8.12
C ASN A 91 -0.93 25.72 8.72
N LYS A 92 -0.76 25.72 10.05
CA LYS A 92 0.13 26.66 10.78
C LYS A 92 1.62 26.49 10.41
N VAL A 93 1.99 25.28 9.98
CA VAL A 93 3.36 24.93 9.61
C VAL A 93 3.51 24.71 8.11
N GLN A 94 2.46 24.92 7.32
CA GLN A 94 2.46 24.79 5.88
C GLN A 94 2.91 26.09 5.21
N VAL A 95 3.77 25.97 4.19
CA VAL A 95 4.27 27.07 3.35
C VAL A 95 4.27 26.54 1.91
N ASP A 96 3.63 27.25 0.98
CA ASP A 96 3.55 26.89 -0.44
C ASP A 96 3.05 25.45 -0.68
N GLY A 97 2.04 25.04 0.08
CA GLY A 97 1.45 23.69 0.00
C GLY A 97 2.34 22.57 0.56
N LYS A 98 3.50 22.87 1.15
CA LYS A 98 4.41 21.91 1.80
C LYS A 98 4.52 22.18 3.29
N ILE A 99 4.74 21.15 4.09
CA ILE A 99 5.01 21.33 5.53
C ILE A 99 6.46 21.81 5.68
N ASP A 100 6.64 22.97 6.29
CA ASP A 100 7.95 23.50 6.66
C ASP A 100 8.45 22.75 7.90
N ASP A 101 9.47 21.95 7.68
CA ASP A 101 10.11 21.11 8.69
C ASP A 101 10.67 21.90 9.89
N ARG A 102 11.14 23.13 9.69
CA ARG A 102 11.63 23.98 10.80
C ARG A 102 10.47 24.46 11.65
N LYS A 103 9.35 24.84 11.04
CA LYS A 103 8.14 25.25 11.76
C LYS A 103 7.49 24.07 12.49
N ALA A 104 7.40 22.91 11.82
CA ALA A 104 6.90 21.67 12.41
C ALA A 104 7.74 21.23 13.62
N LEU A 105 9.07 21.36 13.55
CA LEU A 105 9.95 21.06 14.68
C LEU A 105 9.67 21.98 15.88
N LYS A 106 9.53 23.29 15.65
CA LYS A 106 9.21 24.29 16.68
C LYS A 106 7.86 24.03 17.35
N GLN A 107 6.87 23.56 16.60
CA GLN A 107 5.53 23.24 17.12
C GLN A 107 5.40 21.82 17.70
N LYS A 108 6.51 21.08 17.84
CA LYS A 108 6.50 19.69 18.33
C LYS A 108 5.63 18.73 17.51
N MET A 109 5.49 19.01 16.21
CA MET A 109 4.67 18.23 15.26
C MET A 109 5.47 17.17 14.49
N ILE A 110 6.72 16.93 14.87
CA ILE A 110 7.55 15.85 14.31
C ILE A 110 7.47 14.64 15.24
N ASN A 111 7.27 13.46 14.66
CA ASN A 111 7.18 12.22 15.42
C ASN A 111 8.55 11.85 16.05
N PRO A 112 8.66 11.78 17.39
CA PRO A 112 9.90 11.38 18.07
C PRO A 112 10.36 9.96 17.68
N ALA A 113 9.42 9.03 17.47
CA ALA A 113 9.75 7.67 17.06
C ALA A 113 10.36 7.63 15.65
N TRP A 114 9.96 8.57 14.78
CA TRP A 114 10.58 8.71 13.46
C TRP A 114 11.98 9.31 13.57
N LEU A 115 12.17 10.34 14.40
CA LEU A 115 13.47 10.97 14.64
C LEU A 115 14.50 9.98 15.20
N LYS A 116 14.07 9.09 16.11
CA LYS A 116 14.90 8.03 16.70
C LYS A 116 15.08 6.81 15.78
N SER A 117 14.45 6.81 14.59
CA SER A 117 14.57 5.68 13.66
C SER A 117 15.93 5.65 12.97
N ASN A 118 16.43 4.44 12.67
CA ASN A 118 17.70 4.25 11.93
C ASN A 118 17.58 4.58 10.42
N LYS A 119 16.49 5.24 9.99
CA LYS A 119 16.26 5.60 8.59
C LYS A 119 17.23 6.71 8.17
N ALA A 120 17.78 6.60 6.96
CA ALA A 120 18.65 7.63 6.39
C ALA A 120 18.00 9.03 6.39
N ALA A 121 16.70 9.09 6.06
CA ALA A 121 15.95 10.34 6.05
C ALA A 121 15.86 11.00 7.45
N ALA A 122 15.70 10.20 8.51
CA ALA A 122 15.65 10.72 9.88
C ALA A 122 17.03 11.22 10.34
N LYS A 123 18.10 10.46 10.05
CA LYS A 123 19.49 10.88 10.34
C LYS A 123 19.87 12.18 9.64
N GLN A 124 19.51 12.31 8.36
CA GLN A 124 19.78 13.51 7.58
C GLN A 124 19.01 14.70 8.15
N PHE A 125 17.75 14.51 8.52
CA PHE A 125 16.93 15.55 9.15
C PHE A 125 17.54 16.03 10.48
N VAL A 126 17.98 15.12 11.35
CA VAL A 126 18.63 15.47 12.63
C VAL A 126 19.90 16.30 12.39
N ARG A 127 20.68 15.95 11.37
CA ARG A 127 21.88 16.70 10.96
C ARG A 127 21.54 18.09 10.43
N ASP A 128 20.59 18.20 9.51
CA ASP A 128 20.24 19.45 8.82
C ASP A 128 19.58 20.47 9.76
N HIS A 129 18.78 19.97 10.71
CA HIS A 129 18.05 20.80 11.67
C HIS A 129 18.71 20.87 13.06
N LYS A 130 19.87 20.23 13.25
CA LYS A 130 20.61 20.15 14.53
C LYS A 130 19.71 19.79 15.72
N VAL A 131 18.86 18.78 15.53
CA VAL A 131 17.87 18.37 16.54
C VAL A 131 18.57 17.69 17.71
N ASN A 132 18.33 18.17 18.93
CA ASN A 132 18.75 17.47 20.13
C ASN A 132 17.70 16.41 20.50
N LEU A 133 18.03 15.13 20.26
CA LEU A 133 17.14 13.97 20.48
C LEU A 133 16.81 13.70 21.96
N GLU A 134 17.58 14.24 22.90
CA GLU A 134 17.33 14.08 24.35
C GLU A 134 16.30 15.08 24.87
N LYS A 135 16.16 16.22 24.18
CA LYS A 135 15.21 17.30 24.54
C LYS A 135 13.87 17.20 23.79
N TYR A 136 13.72 16.19 22.93
CA TYR A 136 12.59 16.01 22.01
C TYR A 136 11.92 14.65 22.19
#